data_AF-W9V504-F1
#
_entry.id   AF-W9V504-F1
#
_cell.length_a   1.000
_cell.length_b   1.000
_cell.length_c   1.000
_cell.angle_alpha   90.00
_cell.angle_beta   90.00
_cell.angle_gamma   90.00
#
_symmetry.space_group_name_H-M   'P 1'
#
loop_
_entity.id
_entity.type
_entity.pdbx_description
1 polymer ?
#
loop_
_entity_poly.entity_id
_entity_poly.type
_entity_poly.pdbx_seq_one_letter_code
_entity_poly.pdbx_strand_id
1 'polypeptide(L)'
;MVELSPRAQAALLRVIQEGELERVGDDQTRKVDVRIVAATNEDLANAVKAGRFRADLFYRINAYMVIIPPLRERQNDIALLAEHFRKRYEKQYRKVTLGFTDRALAALHDHNWPGNIRELENTVERGIILTDDNSSITEQSLFSMSGNKSSHEHDKVRKINTSSGQLENPSSERVFIDSLSEQILVHQISIETLEKSLIERAMNRSEGNIAAAARLLGLSRPALAYRIKRSQN
;
A
#
# COMPACT_ATOMS: atom_id res chain seq x y z
N MET A 1 4.35 19.68 5.23
CA MET A 1 4.81 20.97 5.82
C MET A 1 6.31 21.20 5.62
N VAL A 2 7.13 20.16 5.67
CA VAL A 2 8.57 20.26 5.37
C VAL A 2 8.87 20.60 3.90
N GLU A 3 7.95 20.25 3.00
CA GLU A 3 8.03 20.57 1.56
C GLU A 3 7.82 22.06 1.24
N LEU A 4 7.47 22.90 2.21
CA LEU A 4 7.33 24.34 1.97
C LEU A 4 8.69 24.97 1.64
N SER A 5 8.73 25.74 0.55
CA SER A 5 9.92 26.50 0.18
C SER A 5 10.33 27.47 1.30
N PRO A 6 11.63 27.84 1.42
CA PRO A 6 12.09 28.76 2.46
C PRO A 6 11.34 30.11 2.46
N ARG A 7 10.98 30.61 1.27
CA ARG A 7 10.16 31.82 1.12
C ARG A 7 8.76 31.65 1.71
N ALA A 8 8.12 30.51 1.46
CA ALA A 8 6.79 30.24 2.00
C ALA A 8 6.83 30.00 3.52
N GLN A 9 7.90 29.42 4.05
CA GLN A 9 8.12 29.33 5.50
C GLN A 9 8.23 30.73 6.15
N ALA A 10 8.93 31.67 5.49
CA ALA A 10 9.01 33.06 5.96
C ALA A 10 7.65 33.79 5.92
N ALA A 11 6.89 33.61 4.84
CA ALA A 11 5.56 34.19 4.71
C ALA A 11 4.60 33.65 5.78
N LEU A 12 4.61 32.34 6.04
CA LEU A 12 3.80 31.74 7.10
C LEU A 12 4.20 32.25 8.49
N LEU A 13 5.50 32.41 8.74
CA LEU A 13 5.99 32.99 9.99
C LEU A 13 5.44 34.40 10.21
N ARG A 14 5.40 35.24 9.16
CA ARG A 14 4.85 36.60 9.20
C ARG A 14 3.36 36.60 9.56
N VAL A 15 2.58 35.71 8.94
CA VAL A 15 1.16 35.53 9.29
C VAL A 15 0.98 35.13 10.75
N ILE A 16 1.82 34.22 11.27
CA ILE A 16 1.72 33.76 12.66
C ILE A 16 2.15 34.83 13.67
N GLN A 17 3.17 35.63 13.35
CA GLN A 17 3.75 36.60 14.28
C GLN A 17 3.05 37.96 14.25
N GLU A 18 2.77 38.46 13.04
CA GLU A 18 2.27 39.82 12.81
C GLU A 18 0.77 39.83 12.50
N GLY A 19 0.17 38.68 12.15
CA GLY A 19 -1.22 38.62 11.70
C GLY A 19 -1.40 39.31 10.34
N GLU A 20 -0.36 39.35 9.52
CA GLU A 20 -0.33 40.11 8.27
C GLU A 20 0.03 39.24 7.07
N LEU A 21 -0.62 39.51 5.93
CA LEU A 21 -0.31 38.86 4.65
C LEU A 21 -0.34 39.84 3.49
N GLU A 22 0.44 39.53 2.45
CA GLU A 22 0.48 40.23 1.17
C GLU A 22 0.08 39.26 0.05
N ARG A 23 -0.67 39.74 -0.94
CA ARG A 23 -0.97 38.93 -2.13
C ARG A 23 0.24 38.93 -3.06
N VAL A 24 0.36 37.90 -3.89
CA VAL A 24 1.45 37.82 -4.87
C VAL A 24 1.32 38.97 -5.86
N GLY A 25 2.34 39.84 -5.93
CA GLY A 25 2.36 41.01 -6.81
C GLY A 25 1.58 42.22 -6.28
N ASP A 26 1.07 42.15 -5.04
CA ASP A 26 0.42 43.24 -4.33
C ASP A 26 1.38 43.72 -3.23
N ASP A 27 1.49 45.02 -3.03
CA ASP A 27 2.27 45.62 -1.93
C ASP A 27 1.39 45.94 -0.71
N GLN A 28 0.07 45.77 -0.84
CA GLN A 28 -0.85 46.01 0.26
C GLN A 28 -0.80 44.89 1.29
N THR A 29 -0.32 45.24 2.48
CA THR A 29 -0.40 44.41 3.67
C THR A 29 -1.84 44.36 4.22
N ARG A 30 -2.31 43.16 4.54
CA ARG A 30 -3.66 42.92 5.05
C ARG A 30 -3.60 42.23 6.40
N LYS A 31 -4.28 42.79 7.40
CA LYS A 31 -4.43 42.14 8.70
C LYS A 31 -5.46 41.01 8.64
N VAL A 32 -5.11 39.90 9.26
CA VAL A 32 -5.93 38.70 9.38
C VAL A 32 -5.86 38.15 10.80
N ASP A 33 -6.97 37.61 11.26
CA ASP A 33 -7.05 36.82 12.49
C ASP A 33 -7.38 35.37 12.10
N VAL A 34 -6.45 34.47 12.34
CA VAL A 34 -6.52 33.09 11.87
C VAL A 34 -6.10 32.11 12.95
N ARG A 35 -6.85 31.02 13.07
CA ARG A 35 -6.44 29.85 13.83
C ARG A 35 -5.77 28.85 12.90
N ILE A 36 -4.49 28.57 13.14
CA ILE A 36 -3.71 27.66 12.30
C ILE A 36 -3.76 26.26 12.90
N VAL A 37 -4.11 25.29 12.06
CA VAL A 37 -4.01 23.86 12.34
C VAL A 37 -3.11 23.26 11.27
N ALA A 38 -2.00 22.64 11.70
CA ALA A 38 -1.03 22.04 10.80
C ALA A 38 -0.89 20.54 11.07
N ALA A 39 -0.63 19.79 10.01
CA ALA A 39 -0.34 18.36 10.09
C ALA A 39 0.87 18.02 9.21
N THR A 40 1.68 17.06 9.66
CA THR A 40 2.84 16.57 8.94
C THR A 40 3.06 15.09 9.25
N ASN A 41 3.57 14.35 8.27
CA ASN A 41 4.03 12.97 8.40
C ASN A 41 5.54 12.87 8.65
N GLU A 42 6.27 13.99 8.53
CA GLU A 42 7.70 14.08 8.85
C GLU A 42 7.94 14.66 10.24
N ASP A 43 9.03 14.21 10.87
CA ASP A 43 9.57 14.78 12.10
C ASP A 43 10.18 16.17 11.82
N LEU A 44 9.48 17.22 12.27
CA LEU A 44 9.93 18.61 12.11
C LEU A 44 11.21 18.91 12.89
N ALA A 45 11.44 18.29 14.04
CA ALA A 45 12.65 18.53 14.83
C ALA A 45 13.88 18.04 14.06
N ASN A 46 13.77 16.88 13.39
CA ASN A 46 14.83 16.39 12.50
C ASN A 46 14.95 17.24 11.24
N ALA A 47 13.85 17.74 10.68
CA ALA A 47 13.88 18.65 9.53
C ALA A 47 14.58 19.99 9.85
N VAL A 48 14.44 20.50 11.08
CA VAL A 48 15.17 21.68 11.58
C VAL A 48 16.66 21.38 11.70
N LYS A 49 17.04 20.25 12.32
CA LYS A 49 18.44 19.83 12.43
C LYS A 49 19.10 19.66 11.06
N ALA A 50 18.35 19.19 10.07
CA ALA A 50 18.80 19.03 8.68
C ALA A 50 18.80 20.34 7.87
N GLY A 51 18.43 21.49 8.46
CA GLY A 51 18.39 22.79 7.78
C GLY A 51 17.27 22.94 6.74
N ARG A 52 16.36 21.98 6.61
CA ARG A 52 15.23 22.02 5.67
C ARG A 52 14.05 22.83 6.20
N PHE A 53 13.97 23.00 7.52
CA PHE A 53 12.88 23.70 8.18
C PHE A 53 13.43 24.75 9.16
N ARG A 54 12.82 25.95 9.19
CA ARG A 54 13.28 27.01 10.09
C ARG A 54 12.89 26.73 11.54
N ALA A 55 13.84 26.91 12.45
CA ALA A 55 13.62 26.72 13.88
C ALA A 55 12.57 27.67 14.47
N ASP A 56 12.58 28.94 14.04
CA ASP A 56 11.63 29.96 14.51
C ASP A 56 10.17 29.63 14.15
N LEU A 57 9.93 29.13 12.94
CA LEU A 57 8.63 28.64 12.53
C LEU A 57 8.21 27.40 13.33
N PHE A 58 9.14 26.45 13.54
CA PHE A 58 8.87 25.25 14.31
C PHE A 58 8.35 25.56 15.72
N TYR A 59 9.02 26.46 16.45
CA TYR A 59 8.58 26.81 17.80
C TYR A 59 7.23 27.53 17.84
N ARG A 60 6.85 28.24 16.78
CA ARG A 60 5.55 28.94 16.68
C ARG A 60 4.39 27.98 16.39
N ILE A 61 4.59 26.99 15.53
CA ILE A 61 3.54 26.04 15.15
C ILE A 61 3.44 24.86 16.13
N ASN A 62 4.54 24.49 16.79
CA ASN A 62 4.60 23.36 17.71
C ASN A 62 4.22 23.74 19.15
N ALA A 63 3.27 24.66 19.31
CA ALA A 63 2.80 25.10 20.62
C ALA A 63 1.99 24.02 21.35
N TYR A 64 1.14 23.29 20.60
CA TYR A 64 0.41 22.15 21.10
C TYR A 64 0.38 21.04 20.05
N MET A 65 1.04 19.93 20.35
CA MET A 65 1.18 18.80 19.44
C MET A 65 0.21 17.69 19.81
N VAL A 66 -0.56 17.24 18.82
CA VAL A 66 -1.40 16.03 18.93
C VAL A 66 -0.76 14.95 18.08
N ILE A 67 -0.30 13.89 18.74
CA ILE A 67 0.23 12.71 18.06
C ILE A 67 -0.94 11.80 17.72
N ILE A 68 -1.12 11.51 16.43
CA ILE A 68 -2.16 10.59 15.97
C ILE A 68 -1.57 9.18 15.97
N PRO A 69 -2.06 8.25 16.82
CA PRO A 69 -1.54 6.90 16.84
C PRO A 69 -1.89 6.16 15.53
N PRO A 70 -0.98 5.32 15.03
CA PRO A 70 -1.25 4.42 13.92
C PRO A 70 -2.36 3.44 14.31
N LEU A 71 -3.04 2.85 13.31
CA LEU A 71 -4.19 1.99 13.55
C LEU A 71 -3.84 0.75 14.41
N ARG A 72 -2.62 0.21 14.27
CA ARG A 72 -2.11 -0.92 15.07
C ARG A 72 -2.04 -0.67 16.58
N GLU A 73 -1.99 0.59 17.02
CA GLU A 73 -1.98 0.97 18.45
C GLU A 73 -3.40 1.16 19.00
N ARG A 74 -4.43 1.06 18.16
CA ARG A 74 -5.84 1.23 18.50
C ARG A 74 -6.71 0.17 17.79
N GLN A 75 -6.36 -1.11 17.99
CA GLN A 75 -7.00 -2.23 17.31
C GLN A 75 -8.51 -2.33 17.60
N ASN A 76 -8.95 -1.91 18.79
CA ASN A 76 -10.37 -1.86 19.16
C ASN A 76 -11.23 -0.99 18.23
N ASP A 77 -10.62 -0.03 17.51
CA ASP A 77 -11.33 0.84 16.56
C ASP A 77 -11.55 0.17 15.20
N ILE A 78 -10.85 -0.93 14.89
CA ILE A 78 -10.82 -1.54 13.54
C ILE A 78 -12.22 -1.95 13.09
N ALA A 79 -12.95 -2.69 13.93
CA ALA A 79 -14.29 -3.18 13.57
C ALA A 79 -15.26 -2.01 13.32
N LEU A 80 -15.22 -0.98 14.17
CA LEU A 80 -16.09 0.20 14.04
C LEU A 80 -15.77 1.00 12.77
N LEU A 81 -14.48 1.19 12.48
CA LEU A 81 -14.02 1.87 11.27
C LEU A 81 -14.35 1.07 10.01
N ALA A 82 -14.14 -0.25 10.02
CA ALA A 82 -14.47 -1.13 8.91
C ALA A 82 -15.97 -1.04 8.57
N GLU A 83 -16.83 -1.06 9.59
CA GLU A 83 -18.27 -0.91 9.42
C GLU A 83 -18.67 0.48 8.89
N HIS A 84 -17.99 1.53 9.35
CA HIS A 84 -18.19 2.88 8.81
C HIS A 84 -17.85 2.95 7.32
N PHE A 85 -16.70 2.42 6.90
CA PHE A 85 -16.30 2.37 5.50
C PHE A 85 -17.25 1.49 4.68
N ARG A 86 -17.69 0.35 5.24
CA ARG A 86 -18.63 -0.55 4.57
C ARG A 86 -19.90 0.20 4.15
N LYS A 87 -20.57 0.84 5.11
CA LYS A 87 -21.80 1.63 4.86
C LYS A 87 -21.59 2.75 3.84
N ARG A 88 -20.43 3.43 3.92
CA ARG A 88 -20.08 4.51 2.99
C ARG A 88 -19.99 4.00 1.55
N TYR A 89 -19.26 2.90 1.34
CA TYR A 89 -19.00 2.36 0.01
C TYR A 89 -20.17 1.58 -0.57
N GLU A 90 -20.98 0.91 0.25
CA GLU A 90 -22.28 0.35 -0.18
C GLU A 90 -23.15 1.41 -0.84
N LYS A 91 -23.28 2.58 -0.19
CA LYS A 91 -24.04 3.71 -0.73
C LYS A 91 -23.42 4.24 -2.03
N GLN A 92 -22.09 4.32 -2.10
CA GLN A 92 -21.38 4.85 -3.26
C GLN A 92 -21.51 3.95 -4.48
N TYR A 93 -21.37 2.63 -4.31
CA TYR A 93 -21.47 1.65 -5.39
C TYR A 93 -22.88 1.11 -5.63
N ARG A 94 -23.85 1.53 -4.80
CA ARG A 94 -25.22 1.04 -4.82
C ARG A 94 -25.29 -0.49 -4.67
N LYS A 95 -24.38 -1.04 -3.87
CA LYS A 95 -24.33 -2.45 -3.50
C LYS A 95 -24.90 -2.64 -2.10
N VAL A 96 -25.42 -3.83 -1.85
CA VAL A 96 -25.84 -4.26 -0.51
C VAL A 96 -25.06 -5.51 -0.16
N THR A 97 -24.41 -5.53 1.00
CA THR A 97 -23.70 -6.68 1.54
C THR A 97 -24.36 -7.16 2.82
N LEU A 98 -24.15 -8.42 3.17
CA LEU A 98 -24.63 -9.00 4.44
C LEU A 98 -23.73 -8.65 5.64
N GLY A 99 -22.72 -7.80 5.43
CA GLY A 99 -21.70 -7.48 6.42
C GLY A 99 -20.43 -8.30 6.24
N PHE A 100 -19.55 -8.22 7.24
CA PHE A 100 -18.32 -9.00 7.28
C PHE A 100 -18.56 -10.37 7.92
N THR A 101 -17.91 -11.40 7.39
CA THR A 101 -17.80 -12.69 8.08
C THR A 101 -16.90 -12.58 9.31
N ASP A 102 -17.05 -13.50 10.28
CA ASP A 102 -16.18 -13.53 11.46
C ASP A 102 -14.71 -13.70 11.09
N ARG A 103 -14.42 -14.50 10.06
CA ARG A 103 -13.06 -14.68 9.53
C ARG A 103 -12.51 -13.39 8.91
N ALA A 104 -13.34 -12.64 8.20
CA ALA A 104 -12.95 -11.35 7.65
C ALA A 104 -12.61 -10.34 8.76
N LEU A 105 -13.42 -10.27 9.82
CA LEU A 105 -13.15 -9.40 10.98
C LEU A 105 -11.87 -9.81 11.73
N ALA A 106 -11.66 -11.12 11.94
CA ALA A 106 -10.43 -11.63 12.54
C ALA A 106 -9.21 -11.27 11.69
N ALA A 107 -9.29 -11.46 10.37
CA ALA A 107 -8.20 -11.10 9.46
C ALA A 107 -7.90 -9.59 9.43
N LEU A 108 -8.92 -8.73 9.56
CA LEU A 108 -8.72 -7.29 9.71
C LEU A 108 -8.03 -6.94 11.04
N HIS A 109 -8.28 -7.69 12.09
CA HIS A 109 -7.67 -7.48 13.40
C HIS A 109 -6.21 -7.96 13.46
N ASP A 110 -5.92 -9.10 12.83
CA ASP A 110 -4.58 -9.70 12.80
C ASP A 110 -3.62 -8.98 11.82
N HIS A 111 -4.14 -8.11 10.96
CA HIS A 111 -3.33 -7.35 10.02
C HIS A 111 -2.51 -6.25 10.72
N ASN A 112 -1.24 -6.11 10.35
CA ASN A 112 -0.30 -5.21 11.01
C ASN A 112 -0.54 -3.71 10.78
N TRP A 113 -1.36 -3.35 9.79
CA TRP A 113 -1.66 -1.97 9.37
C TRP A 113 -0.44 -1.04 9.41
N PRO A 114 0.52 -1.21 8.48
CA PRO A 114 1.72 -0.37 8.43
C PRO A 114 1.37 1.11 8.18
N GLY A 115 0.26 1.38 7.50
CA GLY A 115 -0.28 2.73 7.30
C GLY A 115 -1.27 3.20 8.37
N ASN A 116 -1.76 4.43 8.18
CA ASN A 116 -2.96 4.92 8.87
C ASN A 116 -4.22 4.20 8.34
N ILE A 117 -5.40 4.68 8.75
CA ILE A 117 -6.72 4.17 8.35
C ILE A 117 -6.97 4.03 6.83
N ARG A 118 -6.16 4.65 5.96
CA ARG A 118 -6.30 4.57 4.50
C ARG A 118 -6.16 3.15 3.96
N GLU A 119 -5.29 2.36 4.57
CA GLU A 119 -5.09 0.98 4.12
C GLU A 119 -6.30 0.11 4.46
N LEU A 120 -6.89 0.31 5.64
CA LEU A 120 -8.16 -0.29 6.04
C LEU A 120 -9.29 0.15 5.09
N GLU A 121 -9.40 1.45 4.83
CA GLU A 121 -10.40 2.03 3.92
C GLU A 121 -10.34 1.37 2.53
N ASN A 122 -9.16 1.35 1.89
CA ASN A 122 -8.95 0.72 0.59
C ASN A 122 -9.24 -0.79 0.61
N THR A 123 -8.93 -1.47 1.71
CA THR A 123 -9.16 -2.90 1.87
C THR A 123 -10.65 -3.22 1.92
N VAL A 124 -11.41 -2.44 2.68
CA VAL A 124 -12.88 -2.55 2.76
C VAL A 124 -13.54 -2.17 1.43
N GLU A 125 -13.10 -1.08 0.79
CA GLU A 125 -13.58 -0.65 -0.53
C GLU A 125 -13.43 -1.77 -1.56
N ARG A 126 -12.23 -2.36 -1.66
CA ARG A 126 -11.98 -3.51 -2.55
C ARG A 126 -12.83 -4.71 -2.20
N GLY A 127 -12.98 -5.01 -0.90
CA GLY A 127 -13.86 -6.09 -0.44
C GLY A 127 -15.28 -5.93 -0.97
N ILE A 128 -15.83 -4.72 -0.95
CA ILE A 128 -17.17 -4.42 -1.50
C ILE A 128 -17.21 -4.55 -3.02
N ILE A 129 -16.19 -4.08 -3.72
CA ILE A 129 -16.13 -4.19 -5.19
C ILE A 129 -16.13 -5.66 -5.62
N LEU A 130 -15.33 -6.49 -4.95
CA LEU A 130 -15.14 -7.91 -5.28
C LEU A 130 -16.25 -8.82 -4.75
N THR A 131 -17.03 -8.36 -3.77
CA THR A 131 -18.16 -9.14 -3.23
C THR A 131 -19.40 -8.90 -4.09
N ASP A 132 -20.08 -9.98 -4.45
CA ASP A 132 -21.36 -9.91 -5.17
C ASP A 132 -22.46 -9.29 -4.30
N ASP A 133 -23.50 -8.77 -4.96
CA ASP A 133 -24.63 -8.21 -4.24
C ASP A 133 -25.30 -9.25 -3.34
N ASN A 134 -25.74 -8.78 -2.18
CA ASN A 134 -26.37 -9.55 -1.12
C ASN A 134 -25.52 -10.71 -0.58
N SER A 135 -24.19 -10.62 -0.72
CA SER A 135 -23.23 -11.59 -0.19
C SER A 135 -22.45 -11.03 0.99
N SER A 136 -21.84 -11.92 1.79
CA SER A 136 -20.98 -11.53 2.91
C SER A 136 -19.56 -11.22 2.43
N ILE A 137 -18.93 -10.21 3.03
CA ILE A 137 -17.54 -9.87 2.76
C ILE A 137 -16.64 -10.87 3.48
N THR A 138 -15.81 -11.57 2.72
CA THR A 138 -14.91 -12.62 3.22
C THR A 138 -13.47 -12.10 3.33
N GLU A 139 -12.64 -12.83 4.07
CA GLU A 139 -11.20 -12.58 4.14
C GLU A 139 -10.56 -12.60 2.74
N GLN A 140 -11.07 -13.45 1.85
CA GLN A 140 -10.59 -13.57 0.48
C GLN A 140 -10.94 -12.35 -0.36
N SER A 141 -12.11 -11.72 -0.18
CA SER A 141 -12.43 -10.50 -0.94
C SER A 141 -11.67 -9.27 -0.42
N LEU A 142 -11.36 -9.23 0.88
CA LEU A 142 -10.52 -8.17 1.47
C LEU A 142 -9.04 -8.29 1.07
N PHE A 143 -8.50 -9.50 1.13
CA PHE A 143 -7.08 -9.76 0.98
C PHE A 143 -6.71 -10.54 -0.30
N SER A 144 -7.62 -10.62 -1.29
CA SER A 144 -7.45 -11.37 -2.56
C SER A 144 -6.18 -11.04 -3.35
N MET A 145 -5.59 -9.87 -3.11
CA MET A 145 -4.31 -9.46 -3.69
C MET A 145 -3.20 -9.21 -2.65
N SER A 146 -3.49 -9.42 -1.37
CA SER A 146 -2.52 -9.40 -0.27
C SER A 146 -1.94 -10.79 0.00
N GLY A 147 -1.80 -11.62 -1.05
CA GLY A 147 -0.91 -12.79 -1.05
C GLY A 147 0.58 -12.44 -0.96
N ASN A 148 0.96 -11.26 -0.44
CA ASN A 148 2.34 -10.95 -0.09
C ASN A 148 2.46 -9.78 0.89
N LYS A 149 2.10 -10.02 2.16
CA LYS A 149 2.92 -9.80 3.37
C LYS A 149 2.06 -9.90 4.63
N SER A 150 2.49 -10.76 5.56
CA SER A 150 1.93 -11.10 6.89
C SER A 150 0.47 -11.60 6.86
N SER A 151 0.14 -12.87 7.11
CA SER A 151 0.60 -13.74 8.20
C SER A 151 0.26 -15.22 7.92
N HIS A 152 1.30 -16.05 7.78
CA HIS A 152 1.27 -17.45 8.21
C HIS A 152 2.47 -17.69 9.13
N GLU A 153 2.54 -16.94 10.22
CA GLU A 153 2.78 -17.52 11.54
C GLU A 153 1.36 -17.59 12.11
N HIS A 154 0.64 -18.69 12.00
CA HIS A 154 0.74 -19.83 12.90
C HIS A 154 0.55 -21.15 12.12
N ASP A 155 1.37 -22.13 12.48
CA ASP A 155 1.16 -23.56 12.28
C ASP A 155 1.56 -24.24 10.95
N LYS A 156 2.84 -24.11 10.56
CA LYS A 156 3.60 -25.26 10.01
C LYS A 156 4.97 -25.39 10.68
N VAL A 157 5.10 -26.46 11.44
CA VAL A 157 6.30 -27.04 12.07
C VAL A 157 7.63 -26.58 11.45
N ARG A 158 8.40 -25.79 12.23
CA ARG A 158 9.82 -25.50 11.97
C ARG A 158 10.59 -26.82 11.98
N LYS A 159 11.07 -27.30 10.83
CA LYS A 159 12.00 -28.43 10.78
C LYS A 159 13.38 -27.95 11.21
N ILE A 160 13.86 -28.49 12.32
CA ILE A 160 15.22 -28.31 12.81
C ILE A 160 16.12 -29.24 12.00
N ASN A 161 17.19 -28.70 11.41
CA ASN A 161 18.27 -29.55 10.90
C ASN A 161 19.00 -30.12 12.12
N THR A 162 18.74 -31.39 12.45
CA THR A 162 19.20 -32.06 13.69
C THR A 162 20.72 -32.14 13.85
N SER A 163 21.48 -31.74 12.83
CA SER A 163 22.94 -31.73 12.81
C SER A 163 23.58 -30.36 13.06
N SER A 164 22.90 -29.23 12.76
CA SER A 164 23.52 -27.90 12.79
C SER A 164 22.77 -26.87 13.64
N GLY A 165 21.55 -27.17 14.10
CA GLY A 165 20.81 -26.30 15.02
C GLY A 165 20.44 -24.92 14.46
N GLN A 166 20.53 -24.72 13.14
CA GLN A 166 20.19 -23.46 12.49
C GLN A 166 18.83 -23.51 11.79
N LEU A 167 18.13 -22.38 11.79
CA LEU A 167 16.85 -22.17 11.12
C LEU A 167 17.09 -21.98 9.62
N GLU A 168 16.65 -22.93 8.79
CA GLU A 168 16.57 -22.73 7.35
C GLU A 168 15.30 -21.95 7.01
N ASN A 169 15.46 -20.74 6.48
CA ASN A 169 14.36 -19.93 5.96
C ASN A 169 14.36 -20.12 4.43
N PRO A 170 13.44 -20.90 3.83
CA PRO A 170 13.38 -21.03 2.39
C PRO A 170 13.07 -19.66 1.77
N SER A 171 13.87 -19.26 0.77
CA SER A 171 13.71 -17.97 0.08
C SER A 171 12.27 -17.80 -0.42
N SER A 172 11.73 -16.58 -0.26
CA SER A 172 10.35 -16.17 -0.62
C SER A 172 9.92 -16.57 -2.03
N GLU A 173 10.89 -16.78 -2.91
CA GLU A 173 10.73 -17.22 -4.29
C GLU A 173 10.24 -18.67 -4.42
N ARG A 174 10.72 -19.60 -3.57
CA ARG A 174 10.26 -21.00 -3.57
C ARG A 174 8.79 -21.11 -3.19
N VAL A 175 8.37 -20.38 -2.16
CA VAL A 175 6.99 -20.39 -1.67
C VAL A 175 6.01 -19.89 -2.73
N PHE A 176 6.41 -18.88 -3.52
CA PHE A 176 5.61 -18.37 -4.63
C PHE A 176 5.51 -19.38 -5.79
N ILE A 177 6.61 -20.04 -6.15
CA ILE A 177 6.64 -21.07 -7.22
C ILE A 177 5.77 -22.27 -6.84
N ASP A 178 5.80 -22.70 -5.59
CA ASP A 178 4.98 -23.83 -5.12
C ASP A 178 3.49 -23.52 -5.23
N SER A 179 3.07 -22.32 -4.83
CA SER A 179 1.67 -21.88 -4.96
C SER A 179 1.22 -21.76 -6.42
N LEU A 180 2.09 -21.29 -7.31
CA LEU A 180 1.77 -21.19 -8.74
C LEU A 180 1.65 -22.58 -9.37
N SER A 181 2.52 -23.51 -8.97
CA SER A 181 2.55 -24.89 -9.46
C SER A 181 1.26 -25.63 -9.11
N GLU A 182 0.77 -25.49 -7.87
CA GLU A 182 -0.51 -26.07 -7.45
C GLU A 182 -1.69 -25.54 -8.29
N GLN A 183 -1.74 -24.24 -8.56
CA GLN A 183 -2.81 -23.66 -9.40
C GLN A 183 -2.77 -24.19 -10.84
N ILE A 184 -1.58 -24.35 -11.42
CA ILE A 184 -1.40 -24.90 -12.78
C ILE A 184 -1.92 -26.34 -12.84
N LEU A 185 -1.64 -27.14 -11.80
CA LEU A 185 -2.10 -28.53 -11.71
C LEU A 185 -3.61 -28.62 -11.50
N VAL A 186 -4.20 -27.80 -10.62
CA VAL A 186 -5.66 -27.78 -10.37
C VAL A 186 -6.43 -27.42 -11.65
N HIS A 187 -5.95 -26.44 -12.41
CA HIS A 187 -6.60 -26.00 -13.64
C HIS A 187 -6.20 -26.79 -14.89
N GLN A 188 -5.37 -27.83 -14.74
CA GLN A 188 -4.87 -28.68 -15.82
C GLN A 188 -4.29 -27.88 -17.00
N ILE A 189 -3.59 -26.79 -16.69
CA ILE A 189 -3.02 -25.91 -17.71
C ILE A 189 -1.80 -26.59 -18.31
N SER A 190 -1.79 -26.79 -19.64
CA SER A 190 -0.61 -27.31 -20.34
C SER A 190 0.56 -26.34 -20.23
N ILE A 191 1.75 -26.90 -20.05
CA ILE A 191 3.00 -26.13 -20.01
C ILE A 191 3.22 -25.32 -21.29
N GLU A 192 2.79 -25.85 -22.44
CA GLU A 192 2.92 -25.18 -23.74
C GLU A 192 2.00 -23.95 -23.82
N THR A 193 0.79 -24.05 -23.28
CA THR A 193 -0.18 -22.95 -23.23
C THR A 193 0.31 -21.85 -22.28
N LEU A 194 0.86 -22.23 -21.14
CA LEU A 194 1.44 -21.31 -20.17
C LEU A 194 2.66 -20.59 -20.76
N GLU A 195 3.56 -21.32 -21.42
CA GLU A 195 4.73 -20.75 -22.09
C GLU A 195 4.31 -19.71 -23.15
N LYS A 196 3.33 -20.06 -24.00
CA LYS A 196 2.81 -19.13 -25.02
C LYS A 196 2.24 -17.85 -24.41
N SER A 197 1.43 -17.97 -23.35
CA SER A 197 0.83 -16.82 -22.67
C SER A 197 1.89 -15.91 -22.02
N LEU A 198 2.93 -16.50 -21.42
CA LEU A 198 4.02 -15.74 -20.80
C LEU A 198 4.85 -14.97 -21.84
N ILE A 199 5.18 -15.61 -22.97
CA ILE A 199 5.91 -14.98 -24.07
C ILE A 199 5.10 -13.81 -24.65
N GLU A 200 3.81 -14.00 -24.89
CA GLU A 200 2.93 -12.97 -25.44
C GLU A 200 2.82 -11.76 -24.51
N ARG A 201 2.61 -11.97 -23.21
CA ARG A 201 2.54 -10.89 -22.21
C ARG A 201 3.88 -10.15 -22.07
N ALA A 202 5.00 -10.87 -22.11
CA ALA A 202 6.33 -10.26 -22.05
C ALA A 202 6.62 -9.39 -23.29
N MET A 203 6.18 -9.84 -24.48
CA MET A 203 6.31 -9.09 -25.72
C MET A 203 5.42 -7.85 -25.74
N ASN A 204 4.17 -7.95 -25.28
CA ASN A 204 3.25 -6.81 -25.18
C ASN A 204 3.78 -5.75 -24.20
N ARG A 205 4.29 -6.17 -23.04
CA ARG A 205 4.85 -5.26 -22.03
C ARG A 205 6.16 -4.61 -22.47
N SER A 206 6.86 -5.21 -23.43
CA SER A 206 8.11 -4.71 -23.98
C SER A 206 7.91 -4.00 -25.33
N GLU A 207 6.67 -3.72 -25.74
CA GLU A 207 6.31 -3.07 -27.00
C GLU A 207 7.00 -3.72 -28.23
N GLY A 208 7.11 -5.05 -28.24
CA GLY A 208 7.76 -5.81 -29.32
C GLY A 208 9.29 -5.88 -29.24
N ASN A 209 9.93 -5.31 -28.21
CA ASN A 209 11.38 -5.41 -28.03
C ASN A 209 11.78 -6.79 -27.46
N ILE A 210 12.30 -7.66 -28.32
CA ILE A 210 12.72 -9.04 -28.01
C ILE A 210 13.80 -9.08 -26.91
N ALA A 211 14.74 -8.12 -26.89
CA ALA A 211 15.80 -8.12 -25.88
C ALA A 211 15.28 -7.73 -24.49
N ALA A 212 14.32 -6.80 -24.43
CA ALA A 212 13.67 -6.42 -23.18
C ALA A 212 12.73 -7.53 -22.66
N ALA A 213 11.96 -8.17 -23.55
CA ALA A 213 11.10 -9.30 -23.20
C ALA A 213 11.91 -10.51 -22.70
N ALA A 214 13.07 -10.79 -23.31
CA ALA A 214 13.95 -11.88 -22.89
C ALA A 214 14.48 -11.66 -21.46
N ARG A 215 14.85 -10.42 -21.11
CA ARG A 215 15.27 -10.06 -19.74
C ARG A 215 14.16 -10.25 -18.71
N LEU A 216 12.91 -9.90 -19.04
CA LEU A 216 11.76 -10.10 -18.15
C LEU A 216 11.50 -11.58 -17.83
N LEU A 217 11.78 -12.46 -18.78
CA LEU A 217 11.62 -13.90 -18.63
C LEU A 217 12.87 -14.62 -18.13
N GLY A 218 13.96 -13.89 -17.84
CA GLY A 218 15.24 -14.48 -17.42
C GLY A 218 15.94 -15.29 -18.52
N LEU A 219 15.63 -15.06 -19.79
CA LEU A 219 16.18 -15.77 -20.94
C LEU A 219 17.20 -14.92 -21.70
N SER A 220 18.08 -15.58 -22.45
CA SER A 220 18.91 -14.89 -23.44
C SER A 220 18.09 -14.50 -24.67
N ARG A 221 18.44 -13.38 -25.33
CA ARG A 221 17.77 -12.91 -26.56
C ARG A 221 17.66 -14.01 -27.64
N PRO A 222 18.70 -14.81 -27.92
CA PRO A 222 18.60 -15.92 -28.89
C PRO A 222 17.62 -17.01 -28.45
N ALA A 223 17.57 -17.33 -27.16
CA ALA A 223 16.68 -18.36 -26.62
C ALA A 223 15.20 -17.96 -26.73
N LEU A 224 14.88 -16.69 -26.46
CA LEU A 224 13.50 -16.19 -26.64
C LEU A 224 13.12 -16.16 -28.13
N ALA A 225 14.01 -15.71 -29.02
CA ALA A 225 13.75 -15.68 -30.46
C ALA A 225 13.47 -17.06 -31.05
N TYR A 226 14.18 -18.10 -30.58
CA TYR A 226 13.95 -19.49 -30.97
C TYR A 226 12.57 -19.99 -30.50
N ARG A 227 12.17 -19.69 -29.25
CA ARG A 227 10.88 -20.10 -28.68
C ARG A 227 9.69 -19.40 -29.35
N ILE A 228 9.83 -18.12 -29.71
CA ILE A 228 8.81 -17.39 -30.49
C ILE A 228 8.60 -18.08 -31.85
N LYS A 229 9.69 -18.40 -32.56
CA LYS A 229 9.61 -19.08 -33.87
C LYS A 229 8.98 -20.48 -33.77
N ARG A 230 9.24 -21.21 -32.69
CA ARG A 230 8.63 -22.52 -32.41
C ARG A 230 7.14 -22.43 -32.08
N SER A 231 6.69 -21.34 -31.46
CA SER A 231 5.27 -21.14 -31.09
C SER A 231 4.36 -20.69 -32.24
N GLN A 232 4.94 -20.35 -33.40
CA GLN A 232 4.23 -19.96 -34.62
C GLN A 232 4.12 -21.07 -35.68
N ASN A 233 4.77 -22.21 -35.45
CA ASN A 233 4.65 -23.43 -36.26
C ASN A 233 3.73 -24.42 -35.55
#